data_AF-A0A661KSW2-F1
#
_entry.id   AF-A0A661KSW2-F1
#
_cell.length_a   1.000
_cell.length_b   1.000
_cell.length_c   1.000
_cell.angle_alpha   90.00
_cell.angle_beta   90.00
_cell.angle_gamma   90.00
#
_symmetry.space_group_name_H-M   'P 1'
#
loop_
_entity.id
_entity.type
_entity.pdbx_description
1 polymer ?
#
loop_
_entity_poly.entity_id
_entity_poly.type
_entity_poly.pdbx_seq_one_letter_code
_entity_poly.pdbx_strand_id
1 'polypeptide(L)'
;MGTPDNTDTNEIDYEKRFKDTQASYTKSQQALRKVEAERDTLKTLVPTLSASLTEEQKTELEDLKYSDPDAWRVKMNKVEVQARTDLDAKTAEAISEADIQFELSRRGKILEDFNANSDTPLTDDQLANDIPPRLVKQMEAGEITFEDLVTKAHKFINSPKAIKGTDDTLDQPSLDNKGSGTSDTKPDETASKKYANSVY
;
A
#
# COMPACT_ATOMS: atom_id res chain seq x y z
N MET A 1 -60.57 -11.04 18.82
CA MET A 1 -59.26 -10.85 19.46
C MET A 1 -58.21 -11.21 18.43
N GLY A 2 -57.59 -10.20 17.81
CA GLY A 2 -56.50 -10.40 16.86
C GLY A 2 -55.19 -10.29 17.64
N THR A 3 -54.43 -11.37 17.70
CA THR A 3 -53.02 -11.35 18.09
C THR A 3 -52.18 -10.96 16.87
N PRO A 4 -51.32 -9.93 16.95
CA PRO A 4 -50.32 -9.71 15.93
C PRO A 4 -49.18 -10.71 16.17
N ASP A 5 -49.01 -11.65 15.24
CA ASP A 5 -47.82 -12.50 15.20
C ASP A 5 -46.71 -11.67 14.56
N ASN A 6 -45.85 -11.09 15.40
CA ASN A 6 -44.65 -10.39 14.96
C ASN A 6 -43.60 -11.43 14.57
N THR A 7 -43.67 -11.93 13.34
CA THR A 7 -42.55 -12.65 12.74
C THR A 7 -41.49 -11.65 12.29
N ASP A 8 -40.75 -11.09 13.26
CA ASP A 8 -39.42 -10.54 13.03
C ASP A 8 -38.52 -11.71 12.64
N THR A 9 -38.53 -12.04 11.36
CA THR A 9 -37.56 -12.95 10.76
C THR A 9 -36.18 -12.33 10.95
N ASN A 10 -35.42 -12.86 11.90
CA ASN A 10 -33.96 -12.75 11.94
C ASN A 10 -33.39 -13.37 10.65
N GLU A 11 -33.50 -12.65 9.54
CA GLU A 11 -32.91 -13.02 8.27
C GLU A 11 -31.41 -12.86 8.43
N ILE A 12 -30.73 -13.99 8.63
CA ILE A 12 -29.28 -14.04 8.71
C ILE A 12 -28.75 -13.62 7.34
N ASP A 13 -28.21 -12.41 7.24
CA ASP A 13 -27.48 -11.97 6.06
C ASP A 13 -26.18 -12.78 5.95
N TYR A 14 -26.26 -13.90 5.21
CA TYR A 14 -25.15 -14.81 4.99
C TYR A 14 -23.98 -14.13 4.30
N GLU A 15 -24.25 -13.18 3.41
CA GLU A 15 -23.23 -12.40 2.69
C GLU A 15 -22.46 -11.50 3.66
N LYS A 16 -23.18 -10.83 4.56
CA LYS A 16 -22.55 -10.03 5.63
C LYS A 16 -21.69 -10.90 6.55
N ARG A 17 -22.20 -12.03 7.02
CA ARG A 17 -21.45 -12.94 7.90
C ARG A 17 -20.22 -13.53 7.22
N PHE A 18 -20.32 -13.83 5.92
CA PHE A 18 -19.20 -14.31 5.13
C PHE A 18 -18.10 -13.26 5.04
N LYS A 19 -18.45 -12.01 4.72
CA LYS A 19 -17.51 -10.87 4.71
C LYS A 19 -16.86 -10.63 6.07
N ASP A 20 -17.65 -10.64 7.14
CA ASP A 20 -17.15 -10.47 8.51
C ASP A 20 -16.17 -11.60 8.89
N THR A 21 -16.46 -12.84 8.48
CA THR A 21 -15.58 -14.00 8.72
C THR A 21 -14.27 -13.88 7.95
N GLN A 22 -14.31 -13.51 6.67
CA GLN A 22 -13.11 -13.30 5.87
C GLN A 22 -12.25 -12.14 6.41
N ALA A 23 -12.89 -11.04 6.82
CA ALA A 23 -12.20 -9.91 7.41
C ALA A 23 -11.55 -10.30 8.75
N SER A 24 -12.26 -11.04 9.60
CA SER A 24 -11.73 -11.57 10.86
C SER A 24 -10.55 -12.52 10.64
N TYR A 25 -10.66 -13.45 9.68
CA TYR A 25 -9.59 -14.36 9.33
C TYR A 25 -8.34 -13.61 8.85
N THR A 26 -8.50 -12.65 7.94
CA THR A 26 -7.39 -11.83 7.43
C THR A 26 -6.70 -11.06 8.57
N LYS A 27 -7.48 -10.44 9.47
CA LYS A 27 -6.94 -9.75 10.65
C LYS A 27 -6.16 -10.71 11.56
N SER A 28 -6.67 -11.91 11.78
CA SER A 28 -5.98 -12.92 12.61
C SER A 28 -4.66 -13.38 11.99
N GLN A 29 -4.61 -13.54 10.66
CA GLN A 29 -3.38 -13.90 9.94
C GLN A 29 -2.34 -12.79 10.00
N GLN A 30 -2.76 -11.53 9.83
CA GLN A 30 -1.86 -10.38 10.01
C GLN A 30 -1.31 -10.35 11.45
N ALA A 31 -2.17 -10.46 12.46
CA ALA A 31 -1.72 -10.47 13.85
C ALA A 31 -0.74 -11.60 14.16
N LEU A 32 -0.99 -12.82 13.64
CA LEU A 32 -0.09 -13.95 13.79
C LEU A 32 1.28 -13.65 13.17
N ARG A 33 1.31 -13.12 11.94
CA ARG A 33 2.55 -12.77 11.25
C ARG A 33 3.35 -11.69 11.97
N LYS A 34 2.69 -10.67 12.54
CA LYS A 34 3.35 -9.65 13.36
C LYS A 34 4.07 -10.29 14.55
N VAL A 35 3.37 -11.16 15.27
CA VAL A 35 3.93 -11.86 16.43
C VAL A 35 5.07 -12.80 16.02
N GLU A 36 4.95 -13.48 14.87
CA GLU A 36 6.04 -14.32 14.35
C GLU A 36 7.27 -13.50 13.95
N ALA A 37 7.09 -12.38 13.26
CA ALA A 37 8.16 -11.48 12.85
C ALA A 37 8.88 -10.83 14.04
N GLU A 38 8.11 -10.41 15.04
CA GLU A 38 8.63 -9.92 16.32
C GLU A 38 9.43 -11.02 17.03
N ARG A 39 8.84 -12.21 17.19
CA ARG A 39 9.51 -13.36 17.83
C ARG A 39 10.83 -13.70 17.14
N ASP A 40 10.86 -13.75 15.81
CA ASP A 40 12.05 -14.15 15.07
C ASP A 40 13.14 -13.06 15.13
N THR A 41 12.75 -11.79 15.10
CA THR A 41 13.65 -10.67 15.37
C THR A 41 14.21 -10.72 16.79
N LEU A 42 13.37 -10.94 17.81
CA LEU A 42 13.82 -11.07 19.19
C LEU A 42 14.77 -12.27 19.39
N LYS A 43 14.50 -13.41 18.76
CA LYS A 43 15.40 -14.59 18.81
C LYS A 43 16.79 -14.29 18.27
N THR A 44 16.91 -13.43 17.27
CA THR A 44 18.22 -13.07 16.68
C THR A 44 18.91 -11.96 17.47
N LEU A 45 18.17 -10.95 17.94
CA LEU A 45 18.74 -9.76 18.56
C LEU A 45 19.05 -9.92 20.06
N VAL A 46 18.21 -10.64 20.81
CA VAL A 46 18.41 -10.81 22.27
C VAL A 46 19.79 -11.42 22.61
N PRO A 47 20.26 -12.48 21.93
CA PRO A 47 21.62 -13.01 22.15
C PRO A 47 22.73 -11.98 21.85
N THR A 48 22.49 -11.07 20.90
CA THR A 48 23.47 -10.05 20.51
C THR A 48 23.50 -8.86 21.47
N LEU A 49 22.39 -8.55 22.16
CA LEU A 49 22.34 -7.47 23.16
C LEU A 49 23.31 -7.71 24.33
N SER A 50 23.42 -8.95 24.81
CA SER A 50 24.39 -9.30 25.86
C SER A 50 25.85 -9.23 25.38
N ALA A 51 26.07 -9.24 24.06
CA ALA A 51 27.38 -9.20 23.42
C ALA A 51 27.72 -7.85 22.79
N SER A 52 26.82 -6.85 22.84
CA SER A 52 26.94 -5.62 22.04
C SER A 52 27.80 -4.52 22.66
N LEU A 53 28.29 -4.71 23.89
CA LEU A 53 29.26 -3.79 24.47
C LEU A 53 30.62 -4.02 23.79
N THR A 54 31.21 -2.96 23.24
CA THR A 54 32.58 -3.04 22.73
C THR A 54 33.56 -3.30 23.89
N GLU A 55 34.73 -3.86 23.60
CA GLU A 55 35.73 -4.14 24.65
C GLU A 55 36.17 -2.85 25.38
N GLU A 56 36.20 -1.72 24.67
CA GLU A 56 36.46 -0.41 25.25
C GLU A 56 35.34 0.01 26.21
N GLN A 57 34.08 -0.20 25.83
CA GLN A 57 32.93 0.11 26.70
C GLN A 57 32.89 -0.78 27.94
N LYS A 58 33.26 -2.07 27.82
CA LYS A 58 33.37 -2.99 28.96
C LYS A 58 34.48 -2.56 29.91
N THR A 59 35.65 -2.22 29.37
CA THR A 59 36.80 -1.76 30.15
C THR A 59 36.47 -0.49 30.91
N GLU A 60 35.89 0.50 30.23
CA GLU A 60 35.50 1.77 30.86
C GLU A 60 34.41 1.58 31.92
N LEU A 61 33.46 0.66 31.70
CA LEU A 61 32.46 0.32 32.73
C LEU A 61 33.08 -0.41 33.93
N GLU A 62 34.02 -1.32 33.74
CA GLU A 62 34.71 -1.97 34.87
C GLU A 62 35.57 -0.97 35.66
N ASP A 63 36.24 -0.03 35.00
CA ASP A 63 37.01 1.03 35.68
C ASP A 63 36.10 1.95 36.49
N LEU A 64 34.99 2.42 35.90
CA LEU A 64 34.01 3.28 36.56
C LEU A 64 33.37 2.60 37.77
N LYS A 65 33.12 1.29 37.70
CA LYS A 65 32.50 0.53 38.79
C LYS A 65 33.25 0.65 40.13
N TYR A 66 34.58 0.75 40.08
CA TYR A 66 35.41 0.88 41.28
C TYR A 66 35.85 2.32 41.57
N SER A 67 35.95 3.17 40.54
CA SER A 67 36.44 4.56 40.68
C SER A 67 35.32 5.58 40.90
N ASP A 68 34.18 5.45 40.23
CA ASP A 68 33.02 6.33 40.32
C ASP A 68 31.71 5.54 40.05
N PRO A 69 31.12 4.94 41.10
CA PRO A 69 29.90 4.13 40.98
C PRO A 69 28.67 4.89 40.46
N ASP A 70 28.61 6.21 40.65
CA ASP A 70 27.48 7.02 40.19
C ASP A 70 27.61 7.28 38.69
N ALA A 71 28.81 7.64 38.22
CA ALA A 71 29.10 7.73 36.78
C ALA A 71 28.90 6.37 36.08
N TRP A 72 29.27 5.26 36.73
CA TRP A 72 29.00 3.91 36.23
C TRP A 72 27.51 3.68 36.00
N ARG A 73 26.66 3.98 36.98
CA ARG A 73 25.20 3.82 36.86
C ARG A 73 24.62 4.66 35.73
N VAL A 74 25.02 5.92 35.63
CA VAL A 74 24.55 6.82 34.55
C VAL A 74 24.91 6.24 33.18
N LYS A 75 26.13 5.74 33.03
CA LYS A 75 26.59 5.17 31.77
C LYS A 75 25.90 3.85 31.44
N MET A 76 25.70 2.97 32.42
CA MET A 76 25.00 1.71 32.23
C MET A 76 23.54 1.94 31.82
N ASN A 77 22.84 2.88 32.48
CA ASN A 77 21.49 3.29 32.09
C ASN A 77 21.45 3.78 30.64
N LYS A 78 22.44 4.58 30.21
CA LYS A 78 22.52 5.07 28.83
C LYS A 78 22.65 3.92 27.82
N VAL A 79 23.50 2.94 28.11
CA VAL A 79 23.67 1.74 27.27
C VAL A 79 22.36 0.96 27.19
N GLU A 80 21.69 0.72 28.32
CA GLU A 80 20.43 -0.03 28.36
C GLU A 80 19.31 0.68 27.58
N VAL A 81 19.21 2.00 27.71
CA VAL A 81 18.24 2.80 26.95
C VAL A 81 18.52 2.74 25.45
N GLN A 82 19.79 2.85 25.05
CA GLN A 82 20.17 2.76 23.64
C GLN A 82 19.84 1.36 23.09
N ALA A 83 20.21 0.30 23.81
CA ALA A 83 19.97 -1.07 23.38
C ALA A 83 18.48 -1.39 23.25
N ARG A 84 17.64 -0.88 24.17
CA ARG A 84 16.17 -0.96 24.07
C ARG A 84 15.65 -0.21 22.85
N THR A 85 16.12 1.02 22.64
CA THR A 85 15.69 1.85 21.50
C THR A 85 16.02 1.18 20.16
N ASP A 86 17.22 0.61 20.03
CA ASP A 86 17.65 -0.10 18.83
C ASP A 86 16.84 -1.39 18.62
N LEU A 87 16.52 -2.11 19.70
CA LEU A 87 15.68 -3.30 19.66
C LEU A 87 14.25 -2.97 19.20
N ASP A 88 13.65 -1.92 19.77
CA ASP A 88 12.30 -1.47 19.41
C ASP A 88 12.25 -1.04 17.94
N ALA A 89 13.26 -0.29 17.48
CA ALA A 89 13.35 0.14 16.09
C ALA A 89 13.43 -1.04 15.11
N LYS A 90 14.33 -2.01 15.37
CA LYS A 90 14.47 -3.19 14.52
C LYS A 90 13.24 -4.09 14.54
N THR A 91 12.59 -4.21 15.69
CA THR A 91 11.35 -4.98 15.82
C THR A 91 10.21 -4.31 15.04
N ALA A 92 10.08 -2.99 15.12
CA ALA A 92 9.10 -2.24 14.33
C ALA A 92 9.34 -2.37 12.82
N GLU A 93 10.60 -2.32 12.37
CA GLU A 93 10.98 -2.55 10.98
C GLU A 93 10.58 -3.95 10.51
N ALA A 94 10.90 -5.00 11.29
CA ALA A 94 10.54 -6.37 10.94
C ALA A 94 9.04 -6.60 10.88
N ILE A 95 8.27 -5.98 11.78
CA ILE A 95 6.80 -6.02 11.75
C ILE A 95 6.26 -5.34 10.48
N SER A 96 6.80 -4.17 10.14
CA SER A 96 6.40 -3.43 8.93
C SER A 96 6.69 -4.23 7.65
N GLU A 97 7.87 -4.85 7.56
CA GLU A 97 8.23 -5.70 6.42
C GLU A 97 7.31 -6.92 6.31
N ALA A 98 6.99 -7.56 7.44
CA ALA A 98 6.07 -8.69 7.46
C ALA A 98 4.66 -8.32 6.98
N ASP A 99 4.16 -7.13 7.33
CA ASP A 99 2.88 -6.60 6.85
C ASP A 99 2.90 -6.36 5.32
N ILE A 100 3.98 -5.77 4.81
CA ILE A 100 4.16 -5.52 3.37
C ILE A 100 4.17 -6.86 2.61
N GLN A 101 4.98 -7.83 3.06
CA GLN A 101 5.08 -9.15 2.43
C GLN A 101 3.77 -9.92 2.46
N PHE A 102 3.01 -9.82 3.56
CA PHE A 102 1.69 -10.42 3.66
C PHE A 102 0.73 -9.83 2.62
N GLU A 103 0.67 -8.50 2.53
CA GLU A 103 -0.23 -7.83 1.60
C GLU A 103 0.17 -8.10 0.15
N LEU A 104 1.46 -8.10 -0.19
CA LEU A 104 1.95 -8.51 -1.51
C LEU A 104 1.54 -9.94 -1.86
N SER A 105 1.74 -10.88 -0.93
CA SER A 105 1.35 -12.29 -1.13
C SER A 105 -0.16 -12.44 -1.32
N ARG A 106 -0.96 -11.73 -0.53
CA ARG A 106 -2.42 -11.72 -0.64
C ARG A 106 -2.88 -11.17 -1.99
N ARG A 107 -2.30 -10.05 -2.44
CA ARG A 107 -2.59 -9.44 -3.75
C ARG A 107 -2.22 -10.35 -4.89
N GLY A 108 -1.05 -11.00 -4.82
CA GLY A 108 -0.61 -11.98 -5.81
C GLY A 108 -1.62 -13.12 -5.95
N LYS A 109 -2.09 -13.67 -4.83
CA LYS A 109 -3.11 -14.72 -4.83
C LYS A 109 -4.45 -14.25 -5.43
N ILE A 110 -4.91 -13.05 -5.08
CA ILE A 110 -6.15 -12.49 -5.66
C ILE A 110 -6.03 -12.36 -7.18
N LEU A 111 -4.87 -11.91 -7.68
CA LEU A 111 -4.63 -11.78 -9.11
C LEU A 111 -4.57 -13.14 -9.81
N GLU A 112 -3.91 -14.13 -9.19
CA GLU A 112 -3.87 -15.51 -9.68
C GLU A 112 -5.28 -16.11 -9.75
N ASP A 113 -6.05 -16.02 -8.66
CA ASP A 113 -7.42 -16.52 -8.56
C ASP A 113 -8.34 -15.82 -9.59
N PHE A 114 -8.15 -14.51 -9.82
CA PHE A 114 -8.89 -13.77 -10.82
C PHE A 114 -8.54 -14.22 -12.24
N ASN A 115 -7.25 -14.32 -12.56
CA ASN A 115 -6.77 -14.70 -13.88
C ASN A 115 -7.12 -16.15 -14.23
N ALA A 116 -7.16 -17.05 -13.26
CA ALA A 116 -7.59 -18.44 -13.46
C ALA A 116 -9.05 -18.57 -13.92
N ASN A 117 -9.89 -17.56 -13.62
CA ASN A 117 -11.32 -17.55 -13.92
C ASN A 117 -11.72 -16.49 -14.97
N SER A 118 -10.75 -15.85 -15.61
CA SER A 118 -10.98 -14.78 -16.59
C SER A 118 -10.58 -15.21 -18.00
N ASP A 119 -11.47 -15.00 -18.97
CA ASP A 119 -11.19 -15.21 -20.40
C ASP A 119 -10.11 -14.25 -20.93
N THR A 120 -9.96 -13.09 -20.29
CA THR A 120 -8.92 -12.10 -20.58
C THR A 120 -8.12 -11.82 -19.31
N PRO A 121 -7.08 -12.61 -19.02
CA PRO A 121 -6.21 -12.41 -17.86
C PRO A 121 -5.57 -11.03 -17.88
N LEU A 122 -5.40 -10.44 -16.70
CA LEU A 122 -4.63 -9.23 -16.50
C LEU A 122 -3.14 -9.57 -16.37
N THR A 123 -2.30 -8.88 -17.11
CA THR A 123 -0.84 -8.96 -16.96
C THR A 123 -0.33 -7.93 -15.95
N ASP A 124 0.84 -8.20 -15.37
CA ASP A 124 1.51 -7.25 -14.46
C ASP A 124 1.78 -5.90 -15.16
N ASP A 125 2.13 -5.92 -16.44
CA ASP A 125 2.33 -4.72 -17.24
C ASP A 125 1.05 -3.88 -17.39
N GLN A 126 -0.10 -4.53 -17.57
CA GLN A 126 -1.40 -3.84 -17.64
C GLN A 126 -1.78 -3.26 -16.28
N LEU A 127 -1.48 -3.96 -15.19
CA LEU A 127 -1.70 -3.44 -13.85
C LEU A 127 -0.80 -2.23 -13.54
N ALA A 128 0.43 -2.22 -14.03
CA ALA A 128 1.37 -1.12 -13.82
C ALA A 128 1.04 0.11 -14.68
N ASN A 129 0.63 -0.09 -15.93
CA ASN A 129 0.57 1.00 -16.92
C ASN A 129 -0.85 1.39 -17.34
N ASP A 130 -1.81 0.46 -17.30
CA ASP A 130 -3.15 0.66 -17.87
C ASP A 130 -4.24 0.87 -16.81
N ILE A 131 -3.90 0.86 -15.52
CA ILE A 131 -4.84 1.20 -14.44
C ILE A 131 -5.03 2.72 -14.37
N PRO A 132 -6.28 3.22 -14.44
CA PRO A 132 -6.57 4.63 -14.24
C PRO A 132 -6.06 5.14 -12.88
N PRO A 133 -5.35 6.30 -12.82
CA PRO A 133 -4.86 6.86 -11.57
C PRO A 133 -5.95 7.08 -10.51
N ARG A 134 -7.20 7.32 -10.94
CA ARG A 134 -8.34 7.43 -10.05
C ARG A 134 -8.54 6.15 -9.23
N LEU A 135 -8.45 4.97 -9.83
CA LEU A 135 -8.67 3.71 -9.11
C LEU A 135 -7.55 3.44 -8.10
N VAL A 136 -6.31 3.75 -8.45
CA VAL A 136 -5.17 3.66 -7.52
C VAL A 136 -5.40 4.56 -6.31
N LYS A 137 -5.78 5.83 -6.53
CA LYS A 137 -6.09 6.77 -5.44
C LYS A 137 -7.25 6.31 -4.56
N GLN A 138 -8.27 5.70 -5.15
CA GLN A 138 -9.39 5.14 -4.37
C GLN A 138 -8.94 3.95 -3.51
N MET A 139 -8.03 3.11 -4.00
CA MET A 139 -7.46 2.02 -3.22
C MET A 139 -6.58 2.56 -2.08
N GLU A 140 -5.72 3.55 -2.37
CA GLU A 140 -4.87 4.22 -1.37
C GLU A 140 -5.70 4.91 -0.27
N ALA A 141 -6.83 5.51 -0.63
CA ALA A 141 -7.77 6.11 0.31
C ALA A 141 -8.61 5.08 1.08
N GLY A 142 -8.53 3.79 0.73
CA GLY A 142 -9.35 2.73 1.33
C GLY A 142 -10.82 2.73 0.89
N GLU A 143 -11.17 3.46 -0.17
CA GLU A 143 -12.53 3.50 -0.72
C GLU A 143 -12.90 2.21 -1.46
N ILE A 144 -11.91 1.51 -2.00
CA ILE A 144 -12.08 0.25 -2.73
C ILE A 144 -11.04 -0.77 -2.26
N THR A 145 -11.41 -2.05 -2.28
CA THR A 145 -10.48 -3.15 -1.99
C THR A 145 -9.57 -3.46 -3.18
N PHE A 146 -8.54 -4.27 -2.98
CA PHE A 146 -7.70 -4.73 -4.09
C PHE A 146 -8.49 -5.63 -5.05
N GLU A 147 -9.40 -6.46 -4.53
CA GLU A 147 -10.34 -7.25 -5.33
C GLU A 147 -11.22 -6.37 -6.23
N ASP A 148 -11.73 -5.26 -5.69
CA ASP A 148 -12.48 -4.26 -6.46
C ASP A 148 -11.60 -3.59 -7.51
N LEU A 149 -10.33 -3.29 -7.17
CA LEU A 149 -9.37 -2.71 -8.10
C LEU A 149 -9.17 -3.65 -9.29
N VAL A 150 -8.86 -4.92 -9.06
CA VAL A 150 -8.64 -5.93 -10.11
C VAL A 150 -9.87 -6.03 -11.01
N THR A 151 -11.07 -6.11 -10.43
CA THR A 151 -12.33 -6.17 -11.19
C THR A 151 -12.58 -4.91 -12.01
N LYS A 152 -12.34 -3.72 -11.44
CA LYS A 152 -12.56 -2.44 -12.13
C LYS A 152 -11.50 -2.18 -13.21
N ALA A 153 -10.25 -2.58 -12.96
CA ALA A 153 -9.15 -2.50 -13.91
C ALA A 153 -9.42 -3.41 -15.12
N HIS A 154 -9.80 -4.66 -14.88
CA HIS A 154 -10.21 -5.60 -15.94
C HIS A 154 -11.34 -5.03 -16.80
N LYS A 155 -12.39 -4.51 -16.17
CA LYS A 155 -13.48 -3.84 -16.89
C LYS A 155 -12.98 -2.65 -17.70
N PHE A 156 -12.12 -1.81 -17.15
CA PHE A 156 -11.62 -0.63 -17.85
C PHE A 156 -10.78 -0.99 -19.08
N ILE A 157 -9.87 -1.97 -18.93
CA ILE A 157 -8.95 -2.40 -19.99
C ILE A 157 -9.73 -3.10 -21.11
N ASN A 158 -10.68 -3.96 -20.77
CA ASN A 158 -11.43 -4.77 -21.73
C ASN A 158 -12.71 -4.11 -22.24
N SER A 159 -13.14 -2.99 -21.64
CA SER A 159 -14.29 -2.25 -22.16
C SER A 159 -13.95 -1.66 -23.53
N PRO A 160 -14.87 -1.72 -24.51
CA PRO A 160 -14.72 -0.96 -25.75
C PRO A 160 -14.51 0.50 -25.38
N LYS A 161 -13.32 1.04 -25.67
CA LYS A 161 -13.06 2.45 -25.48
C LYS A 161 -14.01 3.17 -26.42
N ALA A 162 -15.03 3.84 -25.87
CA ALA A 162 -15.86 4.75 -26.63
C ALA A 162 -14.93 5.84 -27.14
N ILE A 163 -14.48 5.69 -28.39
CA ILE A 163 -14.09 6.83 -29.20
C ILE A 163 -15.37 7.65 -29.21
N LYS A 164 -15.45 8.67 -28.36
CA LYS A 164 -16.39 9.77 -28.61
C LYS A 164 -16.09 10.10 -30.05
N GLY A 165 -17.04 9.81 -30.93
CA GLY A 165 -16.87 10.04 -32.35
C GLY A 165 -16.23 11.40 -32.50
N THR A 166 -15.22 11.49 -33.35
CA THR A 166 -15.02 12.69 -34.14
C THR A 166 -16.29 12.86 -34.98
N ASP A 167 -17.38 13.22 -34.32
CA ASP A 167 -18.65 13.66 -34.88
C ASP A 167 -18.71 15.18 -34.85
N ASP A 168 -17.53 15.82 -34.77
CA ASP A 168 -17.22 16.86 -35.72
C ASP A 168 -16.40 16.16 -36.82
N THR A 169 -17.08 15.62 -37.84
CA THR A 169 -16.45 15.62 -39.16
C THR A 169 -15.90 17.02 -39.34
N LEU A 170 -14.60 17.16 -39.56
CA LEU A 170 -13.99 18.43 -39.98
C LEU A 170 -14.95 19.05 -40.99
N ASP A 171 -15.67 20.09 -40.57
CA ASP A 171 -16.55 20.84 -41.43
C ASP A 171 -15.62 21.39 -42.50
N GLN A 172 -15.56 20.69 -43.64
CA GLN A 172 -14.66 21.06 -44.71
C GLN A 172 -15.09 22.46 -45.10
N PRO A 173 -14.22 23.47 -45.00
CA PRO A 173 -14.63 24.83 -45.31
C PRO A 173 -15.03 24.86 -46.78
N SER A 174 -16.32 25.07 -47.04
CA SER A 174 -16.82 25.33 -48.39
C SER A 174 -16.10 26.57 -48.92
N LEU A 175 -15.45 26.44 -50.08
CA LEU A 175 -14.72 27.52 -50.77
C LEU A 175 -15.67 28.57 -51.39
N ASP A 176 -16.97 28.47 -51.15
CA ASP A 176 -18.00 29.35 -51.70
C ASP A 176 -18.40 30.47 -50.74
N ASN A 177 -17.44 31.19 -50.15
CA ASN A 177 -17.71 32.59 -49.83
C ASN A 177 -16.42 33.42 -49.68
N LYS A 178 -16.15 34.23 -50.68
CA LYS A 178 -15.16 35.31 -50.63
C LYS A 178 -15.56 36.30 -49.52
N GLY A 179 -14.67 36.51 -48.54
CA GLY A 179 -14.89 37.51 -47.49
C GLY A 179 -13.59 37.88 -46.77
N SER A 180 -12.94 38.92 -47.28
CA SER A 180 -11.77 39.63 -46.73
C SER A 180 -11.85 39.89 -45.21
N GLY A 181 -10.76 39.65 -44.48
CA GLY A 181 -10.59 40.19 -43.12
C GLY A 181 -9.42 39.59 -42.34
N THR A 182 -8.32 40.33 -42.25
CA THR A 182 -7.08 40.04 -41.52
C THR A 182 -7.27 39.92 -40.00
N SER A 183 -6.55 39.02 -39.32
CA SER A 183 -5.55 39.39 -38.29
C SER A 183 -4.96 38.17 -37.57
N ASP A 184 -3.64 38.24 -37.41
CA ASP A 184 -2.74 37.31 -36.74
C ASP A 184 -3.09 36.99 -35.28
N THR A 185 -2.86 35.76 -34.83
CA THR A 185 -2.10 35.51 -33.59
C THR A 185 -1.41 34.14 -33.65
N LYS A 186 -0.11 34.12 -33.33
CA LYS A 186 0.84 32.99 -33.38
C LYS A 186 0.55 31.90 -32.32
N PRO A 187 1.02 30.66 -32.52
CA PRO A 187 0.88 29.58 -31.54
C PRO A 187 1.76 29.82 -30.31
N ASP A 188 1.21 29.57 -29.12
CA ASP A 188 1.93 29.60 -27.84
C ASP A 188 2.75 28.30 -27.66
N GLU A 189 4.08 28.43 -27.74
CA GLU A 189 5.08 27.37 -27.58
C GLU A 189 5.39 27.01 -26.10
N THR A 190 4.50 27.26 -25.13
CA THR A 190 4.82 27.00 -23.70
C THR A 190 4.36 25.64 -23.14
N ALA A 191 3.73 24.76 -23.92
CA ALA A 191 3.31 23.44 -23.42
C ALA A 191 4.42 22.36 -23.41
N SER A 192 5.55 22.57 -24.09
CA SER A 192 6.57 21.51 -24.33
C SER A 192 7.71 21.41 -23.31
N LYS A 193 7.61 21.99 -22.11
CA LYS A 193 8.74 22.01 -21.14
C LYS A 193 8.42 21.61 -19.69
N LYS A 194 7.50 20.67 -19.43
CA LYS A 194 7.21 20.23 -18.03
C LYS A 194 7.48 18.78 -17.66
N TYR A 195 8.02 17.94 -18.54
CA TYR A 195 8.39 16.55 -18.18
C TYR A 195 9.87 16.23 -18.30
N ALA A 196 10.72 17.25 -18.31
CA ALA A 196 12.14 17.09 -18.05
C ALA A 196 12.46 17.71 -16.68
N ASN A 197 12.18 16.96 -15.61
CA ASN A 197 12.98 17.12 -14.41
C ASN A 197 13.33 15.75 -13.84
N SER A 198 14.55 15.34 -14.22
CA SER A 198 15.49 14.50 -13.47
C SER A 198 15.34 14.66 -11.95
N VAL A 199 15.57 13.58 -11.20
CA VAL A 199 16.57 13.52 -10.12
C VAL A 199 16.72 12.06 -9.63
N TYR A 200 17.95 11.57 -9.84
CA TYR A 200 18.78 10.58 -9.14
C TYR A 200 18.36 9.10 -9.07
#